data_AF-A0A2G5DBJ5-F1
#
_entry.id   AF-A0A2G5DBJ5-F1
#
_cell.length_a   1.000
_cell.length_b   1.000
_cell.length_c   1.000
_cell.angle_alpha   90.00
_cell.angle_beta   90.00
_cell.angle_gamma   90.00
#
_symmetry.space_group_name_H-M   'P 1'
#
loop_
_entity.id
_entity.type
_entity.pdbx_description
1 polymer ?
#
loop_
_entity_poly.entity_id
_entity_poly.type
_entity_poly.pdbx_seq_one_letter_code
_entity_poly.pdbx_strand_id
1 'polypeptide(L)'
;MVQLILVERICGRPLGLQFNNRSCELYVADAYFRLMRVERNGGVARQLASSAEGIPFRFTNALDIDQVTGVVYFTDSSSRYTRRENLRVSASGDNTARFMRYDPVSRRVTVLLRGLSLALSEDHDYVLIPETSLRAGTSDIFAQVPGSPDNIKRNDMGHFWVALNNGRSVPSSNDEPIVVRLDGQGRILERRHGNGFMQSTSEVNENRGTLFVGSVGMPYVGSSRV
;
A
#
# COMPACT_ATOMS: atom_id res chain seq x y z
N MET A 1 -2.81 -21.93 7.51
CA MET A 1 -3.11 -20.74 6.68
C MET A 1 -4.60 -20.62 6.30
N VAL A 2 -5.32 -21.71 5.99
CA VAL A 2 -6.76 -21.69 5.62
C VAL A 2 -7.68 -21.11 6.71
N GLN A 3 -7.37 -21.32 7.98
CA GLN A 3 -8.21 -20.88 9.11
C GLN A 3 -8.16 -19.36 9.35
N LEU A 4 -7.05 -18.70 9.01
CA LEU A 4 -6.91 -17.23 9.15
C LEU A 4 -7.83 -16.49 8.16
N ILE A 5 -7.93 -16.95 6.91
CA ILE A 5 -8.72 -16.30 5.86
C ILE A 5 -10.23 -16.27 6.18
N LEU A 6 -10.73 -17.28 6.91
CA LEU A 6 -12.15 -17.37 7.26
C LEU A 6 -12.56 -16.37 8.36
N VAL A 7 -11.64 -16.00 9.25
CA VAL A 7 -11.91 -15.11 10.38
C VAL A 7 -11.65 -13.63 10.07
N GLU A 8 -10.88 -13.30 9.03
CA GLU A 8 -10.55 -11.90 8.69
C GLU A 8 -11.79 -11.02 8.51
N ARG A 9 -12.89 -11.55 7.94
CA ARG A 9 -14.13 -10.77 7.79
C ARG A 9 -14.77 -10.36 9.13
N ILE A 10 -14.45 -11.08 10.21
CA ILE A 10 -14.94 -10.85 11.57
C ILE A 10 -13.91 -10.05 12.37
N CYS A 11 -12.62 -10.33 12.18
CA CYS A 11 -11.53 -9.74 12.97
C CYS A 11 -10.93 -8.47 12.36
N GLY A 12 -11.19 -8.20 11.07
CA GLY A 12 -10.46 -7.21 10.28
C GLY A 12 -9.15 -7.78 9.72
N ARG A 13 -8.56 -7.02 8.80
CA ARG A 13 -7.23 -7.24 8.26
C ARG A 13 -6.64 -5.89 7.84
N PRO A 14 -5.91 -5.20 8.74
CA PRO A 14 -5.17 -3.99 8.40
C PRO A 14 -4.09 -4.30 7.35
N LEU A 15 -4.08 -3.54 6.25
CA LEU A 15 -3.11 -3.71 5.16
C LEU A 15 -2.27 -2.45 4.93
N GLY A 16 -2.85 -1.28 5.17
CA GLY A 16 -2.15 -0.01 5.13
C GLY A 16 -2.22 0.64 6.50
N LEU A 17 -1.09 1.17 6.96
CA LEU A 17 -0.95 1.87 8.23
C LEU A 17 -0.12 3.13 8.03
N GLN A 18 -0.54 4.24 8.63
CA GLN A 18 0.24 5.48 8.63
C GLN A 18 -0.15 6.34 9.84
N PHE A 19 0.85 6.85 10.55
CA PHE A 19 0.64 7.85 11.60
C PHE A 19 0.51 9.24 10.98
N ASN A 20 -0.39 10.04 11.55
CA ASN A 20 -0.31 11.49 11.43
C ASN A 20 0.66 12.01 12.48
N ASN A 21 1.78 12.60 12.06
CA ASN A 21 2.85 13.00 12.96
C ASN A 21 2.44 14.14 13.91
N ARG A 22 1.47 14.98 13.51
CA ARG A 22 0.98 16.11 14.32
C ARG A 22 -0.02 15.66 15.38
N SER A 23 -1.00 14.84 15.01
CA SER A 23 -2.05 14.38 15.96
C SER A 23 -1.65 13.12 16.73
N CYS A 24 -0.65 12.39 16.25
CA CYS A 24 -0.27 11.05 16.71
C CYS A 24 -1.39 10.01 16.60
N GLU A 25 -2.41 10.26 15.77
CA GLU A 25 -3.44 9.27 15.44
C GLU A 25 -2.91 8.31 14.38
N LEU A 26 -3.35 7.05 14.46
CA LEU A 26 -3.02 6.02 13.48
C LEU A 26 -4.20 5.85 12.52
N TYR A 27 -3.97 6.11 11.24
CA TYR A 27 -4.93 5.77 10.20
C TYR A 27 -4.68 4.34 9.72
N VAL A 28 -5.76 3.67 9.35
CA VAL A 28 -5.74 2.26 8.97
C VAL A 28 -6.61 2.06 7.73
N ALA A 29 -6.03 1.48 6.68
CA ALA A 29 -6.78 0.87 5.59
C ALA A 29 -6.98 -0.61 5.91
N ASP A 30 -8.17 -0.96 6.43
CA ASP A 30 -8.53 -2.33 6.76
C ASP A 30 -9.33 -2.98 5.63
N ALA A 31 -8.91 -4.14 5.15
CA ALA A 31 -9.53 -4.78 3.99
C ALA A 31 -11.03 -5.08 4.14
N TYR A 32 -11.56 -5.18 5.37
CA TYR A 32 -12.96 -5.50 5.67
C TYR A 32 -13.66 -4.34 6.38
N PHE A 33 -12.96 -3.60 7.23
CA PHE A 33 -13.49 -2.47 8.01
C PHE A 33 -13.24 -1.10 7.38
N ARG A 34 -12.60 -1.05 6.22
CA ARG A 34 -12.45 0.14 5.38
C ARG A 34 -11.49 1.16 5.99
N LEU A 35 -11.70 2.44 5.72
CA LEU A 35 -10.86 3.50 6.27
C LEU A 35 -11.23 3.74 7.73
N MET A 36 -10.26 3.52 8.62
CA MET A 36 -10.41 3.62 10.06
C MET A 36 -9.36 4.56 10.65
N ARG A 37 -9.60 4.99 11.89
CA ARG A 37 -8.64 5.74 12.72
C ARG A 37 -8.60 5.19 14.13
N VAL A 38 -7.41 5.07 14.69
CA VAL A 38 -7.15 4.80 16.10
C VAL A 38 -6.62 6.08 16.74
N GLU A 39 -7.18 6.44 17.89
CA GLU A 39 -6.76 7.62 18.66
C GLU A 39 -5.31 7.44 19.17
N ARG A 40 -4.64 8.56 19.52
CA ARG A 40 -3.26 8.56 20.03
C ARG A 40 -2.99 7.56 21.17
N ASN A 41 -4.00 7.31 22.01
CA ASN A 41 -3.89 6.43 23.17
C ASN A 41 -4.23 4.96 22.85
N GLY A 42 -4.38 4.61 21.57
CA GLY A 42 -4.81 3.29 21.14
C GLY A 42 -6.32 3.10 21.27
N GLY A 43 -6.74 1.84 21.44
CA GLY A 43 -8.13 1.44 21.59
C GLY A 43 -8.79 0.97 20.30
N VAL A 44 -10.12 0.85 20.31
CA VAL A 44 -10.90 0.37 19.17
C VAL A 44 -10.90 1.42 18.06
N ALA A 45 -10.52 1.01 16.86
CA ALA A 45 -10.53 1.88 15.70
C ALA A 45 -11.96 2.34 15.35
N ARG A 46 -12.11 3.61 14.97
CA ARG A 46 -13.36 4.19 14.48
C ARG A 46 -13.36 4.23 12.95
N GLN A 47 -14.48 3.82 12.34
CA GLN A 47 -14.67 3.95 10.90
C GLN A 47 -14.86 5.42 10.50
N LEU A 48 -14.09 5.84 9.49
CA LEU A 48 -14.14 7.18 8.92
C LEU A 48 -14.93 7.22 7.61
N ALA A 49 -14.74 6.22 6.76
CA ALA A 49 -15.44 6.12 5.48
C ALA A 49 -15.56 4.66 5.01
N SER A 50 -16.67 4.34 4.35
CA SER A 50 -16.97 3.00 3.84
C SER A 50 -17.40 2.95 2.37
N SER A 51 -17.59 4.12 1.74
CA SER A 51 -17.93 4.25 0.33
C SER A 51 -17.49 5.62 -0.22
N ALA A 52 -17.44 5.72 -1.55
CA ALA A 52 -17.29 6.98 -2.27
C ALA A 52 -18.20 6.93 -3.50
N GLU A 53 -18.85 8.05 -3.83
CA GLU A 53 -19.76 8.17 -4.98
C GLU A 53 -20.86 7.08 -5.00
N GLY A 54 -21.35 6.69 -3.82
CA GLY A 54 -22.36 5.63 -3.68
C GLY A 54 -21.83 4.20 -3.89
N ILE A 55 -20.55 4.01 -4.22
CA ILE A 55 -19.93 2.70 -4.42
C ILE A 55 -19.18 2.28 -3.14
N PRO A 56 -19.61 1.20 -2.45
CA PRO A 56 -18.93 0.69 -1.27
C PRO A 56 -17.49 0.29 -1.55
N PHE A 57 -16.61 0.53 -0.60
CA PHE A 57 -15.28 -0.07 -0.61
C PHE A 57 -15.40 -1.58 -0.39
N ARG A 58 -14.56 -2.39 -1.02
CA ARG A 58 -14.56 -3.86 -0.81
C ARG A 58 -13.21 -4.39 -0.37
N PHE A 59 -12.13 -3.72 -0.75
CA PHE A 59 -10.77 -4.16 -0.51
C PHE A 59 -9.84 -2.95 -0.41
N THR A 60 -9.97 -2.17 0.68
CA THR A 60 -9.00 -1.12 0.97
C THR A 60 -7.64 -1.71 1.34
N ASN A 61 -6.57 -1.16 0.77
CA ASN A 61 -5.25 -1.78 0.84
C ASN A 61 -4.16 -0.82 1.33
N ALA A 62 -3.72 0.11 0.49
CA ALA A 62 -2.64 1.04 0.82
C ALA A 62 -3.19 2.36 1.37
N LEU A 63 -2.38 3.03 2.19
CA LEU A 63 -2.67 4.35 2.73
C LEU A 63 -1.37 5.14 2.94
N ASP A 64 -1.47 6.45 2.73
CA ASP A 64 -0.49 7.43 3.15
C ASP A 64 -1.16 8.72 3.60
N ILE A 65 -0.43 9.58 4.29
CA ILE A 65 -0.94 10.84 4.84
C ILE A 65 0.01 11.96 4.41
N ASP A 66 -0.56 12.98 3.79
CA ASP A 66 0.09 14.27 3.65
C ASP A 66 0.29 14.86 5.06
N GLN A 67 1.55 14.90 5.51
CA GLN A 67 1.88 15.33 6.88
C GLN A 67 1.71 16.83 7.10
N VAL A 68 1.58 17.63 6.03
CA VAL A 68 1.36 19.08 6.08
C VAL A 68 -0.12 19.38 6.22
N THR A 69 -0.95 18.80 5.34
CA THR A 69 -2.40 19.09 5.26
C THR A 69 -3.24 18.13 6.12
N GLY A 70 -2.72 16.95 6.44
CA GLY A 70 -3.45 15.87 7.11
C GLY A 70 -4.41 15.10 6.20
N VAL A 71 -4.44 15.40 4.90
CA VAL A 71 -5.24 14.67 3.92
C VAL A 71 -4.73 13.24 3.82
N VAL A 72 -5.67 12.30 3.85
CA VAL A 72 -5.39 10.87 3.83
C VAL A 72 -5.61 10.33 2.43
N TYR A 73 -4.59 9.76 1.82
CA TYR A 73 -4.64 9.16 0.50
C TYR A 73 -4.67 7.64 0.64
N PHE A 74 -5.62 6.97 0.00
CA PHE A 74 -5.82 5.53 0.18
C PHE A 74 -6.44 4.87 -1.04
N THR A 75 -6.36 3.54 -1.07
CA THR A 75 -6.74 2.76 -2.24
C THR A 75 -7.82 1.74 -1.89
N ASP A 76 -8.66 1.41 -2.86
CA ASP A 76 -9.59 0.28 -2.86
C ASP A 76 -9.25 -0.60 -4.07
N SER A 77 -8.58 -1.73 -3.85
CA SER A 77 -7.99 -2.57 -4.91
C SER A 77 -9.04 -3.22 -5.83
N SER A 78 -10.30 -3.27 -5.39
CA SER A 78 -11.43 -3.77 -6.17
C SER A 78 -12.71 -3.25 -5.55
N SER A 79 -13.68 -2.83 -6.37
CA SER A 79 -15.04 -2.56 -5.88
C SER A 79 -15.96 -3.79 -5.97
N ARG A 80 -15.45 -4.93 -6.44
CA ARG A 80 -16.21 -6.17 -6.72
C ARG A 80 -15.81 -7.31 -5.78
N TYR A 81 -14.51 -7.47 -5.56
CA TYR A 81 -13.92 -8.58 -4.84
C TYR A 81 -13.38 -8.15 -3.48
N THR A 82 -13.36 -9.07 -2.53
CA THR A 82 -12.75 -8.86 -1.22
C THR A 82 -11.31 -9.39 -1.16
N ARG A 83 -10.59 -9.11 -0.07
CA ARG A 83 -9.22 -9.63 0.15
C ARG A 83 -9.09 -11.14 0.04
N ARG A 84 -10.14 -11.90 0.42
CA ARG A 84 -10.20 -13.36 0.29
C ARG A 84 -10.16 -13.82 -1.17
N GLU A 85 -10.57 -12.95 -2.09
CA GLU A 85 -10.67 -13.21 -3.52
C GLU A 85 -9.53 -12.54 -4.30
N ASN A 86 -8.41 -12.21 -3.64
CA ASN A 86 -7.27 -11.52 -4.27
C ASN A 86 -6.81 -12.15 -5.59
N LEU A 87 -6.78 -13.49 -5.67
CA LEU A 87 -6.41 -14.19 -6.91
C LEU A 87 -7.41 -13.93 -8.05
N ARG A 88 -8.70 -13.73 -7.74
CA ARG A 88 -9.73 -13.41 -8.73
C ARG A 88 -9.60 -11.97 -9.24
N VAL A 89 -9.14 -11.03 -8.41
CA VAL A 89 -8.89 -9.64 -8.84
C VAL A 89 -7.97 -9.65 -10.06
N SER A 90 -6.82 -10.32 -9.95
CA SER A 90 -5.87 -10.47 -11.05
C SER A 90 -6.40 -11.34 -12.20
N ALA A 91 -6.96 -12.52 -11.90
CA ALA A 91 -7.37 -13.48 -12.94
C ALA A 91 -8.57 -13.04 -13.78
N SER A 92 -9.43 -12.16 -13.25
CA SER A 92 -10.62 -11.67 -13.95
C SER A 92 -10.38 -10.42 -14.81
N GLY A 93 -9.17 -9.83 -14.75
CA GLY A 93 -8.89 -8.53 -15.37
C GLY A 93 -9.70 -7.40 -14.72
N ASP A 94 -9.94 -7.47 -13.40
CA ASP A 94 -10.70 -6.44 -12.69
C ASP A 94 -10.00 -5.08 -12.76
N ASN A 95 -10.72 -4.07 -13.24
CA ASN A 95 -10.23 -2.70 -13.41
C ASN A 95 -11.02 -1.70 -12.55
N THR A 96 -11.68 -2.18 -11.50
CA THR A 96 -12.52 -1.35 -10.62
C THR A 96 -11.79 -0.73 -9.44
N ALA A 97 -10.47 -0.84 -9.39
CA ALA A 97 -9.67 -0.23 -8.34
C ALA A 97 -9.87 1.30 -8.29
N ARG A 98 -9.69 1.90 -7.13
CA ARG A 98 -9.83 3.35 -6.93
C ARG A 98 -8.71 3.87 -6.07
N PHE A 99 -8.16 5.00 -6.49
CA PHE A 99 -7.32 5.85 -5.68
C PHE A 99 -8.12 7.07 -5.22
N MET A 100 -8.12 7.35 -3.92
CA MET A 100 -8.98 8.31 -3.28
C MET A 100 -8.22 9.17 -2.26
N ARG A 101 -8.77 10.35 -1.97
CA ARG A 101 -8.41 11.13 -0.79
C ARG A 101 -9.58 11.25 0.18
N TYR A 102 -9.27 11.25 1.47
CA TYR A 102 -10.16 11.61 2.56
C TYR A 102 -9.65 12.87 3.23
N ASP A 103 -10.48 13.90 3.26
CA ASP A 103 -10.20 15.13 3.99
C ASP A 103 -10.81 15.02 5.40
N PRO A 104 -9.99 15.02 6.48
CA PRO A 104 -10.49 14.89 7.84
C PRO A 104 -11.30 16.09 8.32
N VAL A 105 -11.16 17.27 7.71
CA VAL A 105 -11.90 18.49 8.05
C VAL A 105 -13.32 18.39 7.51
N SER A 106 -13.47 18.20 6.19
CA SER A 106 -14.78 18.09 5.55
C SER A 106 -15.43 16.71 5.70
N ARG A 107 -14.65 15.70 6.12
CA ARG A 107 -15.03 14.27 6.23
C ARG A 107 -15.52 13.69 4.90
N ARG A 108 -15.01 14.21 3.79
CA ARG A 108 -15.40 13.77 2.44
C ARG A 108 -14.32 12.89 1.83
N VAL A 109 -14.78 11.87 1.10
CA VAL A 109 -13.93 11.09 0.20
C VAL A 109 -14.12 11.58 -1.22
N THR A 110 -13.01 11.79 -1.94
CA THR A 110 -12.99 12.11 -3.36
C THR A 110 -12.21 11.02 -4.10
N VAL A 111 -12.80 10.45 -5.15
CA VAL A 111 -12.09 9.55 -6.07
C VAL A 111 -11.23 10.40 -6.98
N LEU A 112 -9.93 10.12 -7.00
CA LEU A 112 -8.94 10.85 -7.79
C LEU A 112 -8.63 10.11 -9.08
N LEU A 113 -8.38 8.80 -8.99
CA LEU A 113 -8.11 7.94 -10.14
C LEU A 113 -8.84 6.60 -9.99
N ARG A 114 -9.06 5.93 -11.11
CA ARG A 114 -9.57 4.55 -11.17
C ARG A 114 -8.52 3.65 -11.80
N GLY A 115 -8.39 2.44 -11.28
CA GLY A 115 -7.44 1.42 -11.71
C GLY A 115 -6.22 1.19 -10.79
N LEU A 116 -6.03 1.94 -9.69
CA LEU A 116 -4.68 2.19 -9.16
C LEU A 116 -4.47 2.12 -7.60
N SER A 117 -3.25 1.76 -7.14
CA SER A 117 -2.67 1.74 -5.75
C SER A 117 -1.68 2.92 -5.44
N LEU A 118 -0.96 3.09 -4.28
CA LEU A 118 -0.39 4.42 -3.88
C LEU A 118 0.96 4.54 -3.08
N ALA A 119 1.72 5.64 -3.30
CA ALA A 119 2.56 6.49 -2.40
C ALA A 119 2.60 8.00 -2.80
N LEU A 120 2.90 8.93 -1.88
CA LEU A 120 2.92 10.40 -2.11
C LEU A 120 4.34 11.00 -2.29
N SER A 121 4.48 12.01 -3.15
CA SER A 121 5.74 12.76 -3.40
C SER A 121 6.04 13.88 -2.39
N GLU A 122 7.31 14.32 -2.32
CA GLU A 122 7.79 15.38 -1.41
C GLU A 122 7.14 16.73 -1.66
N ASP A 123 6.98 17.09 -2.93
CA ASP A 123 6.43 18.39 -3.34
C ASP A 123 4.90 18.38 -3.45
N HIS A 124 4.25 17.27 -3.06
CA HIS A 124 2.79 17.06 -3.09
C HIS A 124 2.18 17.14 -4.52
N ASP A 125 3.01 17.22 -5.55
CA ASP A 125 2.60 17.44 -6.95
C ASP A 125 2.18 16.15 -7.66
N TYR A 126 2.64 14.99 -7.20
CA TYR A 126 2.32 13.69 -7.80
C TYR A 126 2.18 12.54 -6.79
N VAL A 127 1.53 11.47 -7.25
CA VAL A 127 1.27 10.23 -6.50
C VAL A 127 1.81 9.06 -7.31
N LEU A 128 2.65 8.22 -6.69
CA LEU A 128 3.19 7.00 -7.28
C LEU A 128 2.27 5.83 -7.05
N ILE A 129 2.17 4.97 -8.05
CA ILE A 129 1.17 3.93 -8.10
C ILE A 129 1.85 2.64 -8.58
N PRO A 130 1.90 1.58 -7.76
CA PRO A 130 2.43 0.29 -8.14
C PRO A 130 1.38 -0.46 -8.97
N GLU A 131 1.44 -0.36 -10.30
CA GLU A 131 0.54 -1.11 -11.20
C GLU A 131 1.32 -1.94 -12.23
N THR A 132 0.85 -3.16 -12.45
CA THR A 132 1.40 -4.11 -13.44
C THR A 132 0.74 -4.02 -14.82
N SER A 133 -0.31 -3.22 -14.99
CA SER A 133 -1.05 -3.12 -16.26
C SER A 133 -1.85 -1.81 -16.42
N LEU A 134 -1.16 -0.69 -16.61
CA LEU A 134 -1.80 0.60 -16.96
C LEU A 134 -2.50 0.51 -18.33
N ARG A 135 -3.74 1.01 -18.41
CA ARG A 135 -4.34 1.46 -19.67
C ARG A 135 -4.16 2.98 -19.79
N ALA A 136 -3.71 3.41 -20.96
CA ALA A 136 -3.37 4.80 -21.28
C ALA A 136 -4.47 5.80 -20.91
N GLY A 137 -4.07 6.88 -20.23
CA GLY A 137 -4.85 8.02 -19.73
C GLY A 137 -3.92 8.98 -18.96
N THR A 138 -4.45 9.99 -18.25
CA THR A 138 -3.76 11.18 -17.65
C THR A 138 -2.62 10.92 -16.63
N SER A 139 -1.99 9.76 -16.62
CA SER A 139 -0.87 9.37 -15.77
C SER A 139 0.35 9.01 -16.61
N ASP A 140 1.51 9.52 -16.22
CA ASP A 140 2.79 9.14 -16.82
C ASP A 140 3.44 7.98 -16.05
N ILE A 141 4.21 7.16 -16.76
CA ILE A 141 5.03 6.12 -16.13
C ILE A 141 6.18 6.80 -15.40
N PHE A 142 6.19 6.70 -14.07
CA PHE A 142 7.27 7.24 -13.24
C PHE A 142 8.55 6.40 -13.31
N ALA A 143 8.42 5.08 -13.16
CA ALA A 143 9.54 4.14 -13.17
C ALA A 143 9.10 2.75 -13.62
N GLN A 144 10.01 2.03 -14.28
CA GLN A 144 9.89 0.58 -14.47
C GLN A 144 10.78 -0.13 -13.46
N VAL A 145 10.21 -1.04 -12.68
CA VAL A 145 10.92 -1.81 -11.65
C VAL A 145 10.86 -3.29 -11.96
N PRO A 146 11.88 -4.08 -11.56
CA PRO A 146 11.82 -5.52 -11.68
C PRO A 146 10.70 -6.11 -10.81
N GLY A 147 10.12 -7.22 -11.23
CA GLY A 147 9.12 -7.93 -10.46
C GLY A 147 7.76 -7.23 -10.41
N SER A 148 7.01 -7.49 -9.35
CA SER A 148 5.65 -6.97 -9.17
C SER A 148 5.62 -5.98 -8.00
N PRO A 149 5.55 -4.66 -8.24
CA PRO A 149 5.52 -3.71 -7.16
C PRO A 149 4.25 -3.84 -6.31
N ASP A 150 4.42 -3.73 -5.00
CA ASP A 150 3.36 -3.69 -3.99
C ASP A 150 3.46 -2.33 -3.27
N ASN A 151 3.37 -2.23 -1.93
CA ASN A 151 3.43 -0.94 -1.25
C ASN A 151 4.72 -0.13 -1.52
N ILE A 152 4.55 1.19 -1.60
CA ILE A 152 5.63 2.17 -1.76
C ILE A 152 5.64 3.05 -0.52
N LYS A 153 6.83 3.37 0.01
CA LYS A 153 7.01 4.32 1.13
C LYS A 153 8.14 5.29 0.84
N ARG A 154 7.88 6.56 1.13
CA ARG A 154 8.88 7.63 1.03
C ARG A 154 9.76 7.67 2.27
N ASN A 155 11.05 7.94 2.12
CA ASN A 155 11.97 8.20 3.22
C ASN A 155 12.24 9.70 3.40
N ASP A 156 12.98 10.06 4.45
CA ASP A 156 13.26 11.46 4.82
C ASP A 156 14.11 12.21 3.77
N MET A 157 14.75 11.50 2.83
CA MET A 157 15.52 12.09 1.72
C MET A 157 14.68 12.32 0.45
N GLY A 158 13.38 12.02 0.49
CA GLY A 158 12.53 12.11 -0.69
C GLY A 158 12.63 10.92 -1.66
N HIS A 159 13.38 9.88 -1.31
CA HIS A 159 13.47 8.65 -2.08
C HIS A 159 12.29 7.72 -1.78
N PHE A 160 11.99 6.82 -2.71
CA PHE A 160 10.88 5.87 -2.59
C PHE A 160 11.39 4.44 -2.47
N TRP A 161 11.08 3.79 -1.37
CA TRP A 161 11.21 2.35 -1.24
C TRP A 161 9.97 1.66 -1.82
N VAL A 162 10.19 0.68 -2.68
CA VAL A 162 9.14 -0.11 -3.34
C VAL A 162 9.29 -1.56 -2.92
N ALA A 163 8.26 -2.12 -2.30
CA ALA A 163 8.17 -3.55 -2.02
C ALA A 163 7.89 -4.32 -3.31
N LEU A 164 8.54 -5.47 -3.49
CA LEU A 164 8.32 -6.34 -4.65
C LEU A 164 7.70 -7.67 -4.21
N ASN A 165 6.50 -7.94 -4.70
CA ASN A 165 5.70 -9.11 -4.43
C ASN A 165 5.65 -10.02 -5.67
N ASN A 166 6.75 -10.70 -5.98
CA ASN A 166 6.93 -11.48 -7.22
C ASN A 166 6.11 -12.79 -7.26
N GLY A 167 5.12 -12.92 -6.38
CA GLY A 167 4.27 -14.09 -6.29
C GLY A 167 4.96 -15.29 -5.63
N ARG A 168 4.15 -16.33 -5.36
CA ARG A 168 4.60 -17.58 -4.71
C ARG A 168 4.79 -18.73 -5.71
N SER A 169 4.50 -18.49 -6.98
CA SER A 169 4.21 -19.51 -7.99
C SER A 169 5.26 -19.62 -9.10
N VAL A 170 6.22 -18.70 -9.15
CA VAL A 170 7.42 -18.84 -9.98
C VAL A 170 8.57 -19.04 -9.00
N PRO A 171 9.48 -20.03 -9.22
CA PRO A 171 10.74 -20.05 -8.50
C PRO A 171 11.45 -18.75 -8.84
N SER A 172 11.36 -17.76 -7.93
CA SER A 172 12.21 -16.58 -8.04
C SER A 172 13.63 -17.10 -8.01
N SER A 173 14.42 -16.80 -9.03
CA SER A 173 15.86 -16.96 -8.91
C SER A 173 16.31 -16.13 -7.71
N ASN A 174 17.30 -16.60 -6.94
CA ASN A 174 17.86 -15.82 -5.82
C ASN A 174 18.36 -14.42 -6.24
N ASP A 175 18.45 -14.15 -7.55
CA ASP A 175 18.85 -12.88 -8.15
C ASP A 175 17.72 -11.86 -8.34
N GLU A 176 16.45 -12.18 -8.04
CA GLU A 176 15.40 -11.15 -8.10
C GLU A 176 15.38 -10.30 -6.82
N PRO A 177 15.31 -8.96 -6.94
CA PRO A 177 15.18 -8.12 -5.76
C PRO A 177 13.77 -8.23 -5.17
N ILE A 178 13.71 -8.09 -3.85
CA ILE A 178 12.46 -8.05 -3.08
C ILE A 178 12.09 -6.62 -2.67
N VAL A 179 13.02 -5.68 -2.84
CA VAL A 179 12.86 -4.25 -2.57
C VAL A 179 13.74 -3.47 -3.56
N VAL A 180 13.24 -2.33 -4.04
CA VAL A 180 14.06 -1.33 -4.76
C VAL A 180 13.90 0.06 -4.16
N ARG A 181 14.93 0.90 -4.27
CA ARG A 181 14.86 2.32 -3.94
C ARG A 181 14.94 3.16 -5.20
N LEU A 182 14.01 4.11 -5.34
CA LEU A 182 13.94 5.06 -6.43
C LEU A 182 14.24 6.48 -5.92
N ASP A 183 14.82 7.32 -6.76
CA ASP A 183 14.87 8.76 -6.50
C ASP A 183 13.60 9.50 -6.95
N GLY A 184 13.60 10.82 -6.80
CA GLY A 184 12.52 11.72 -7.23
C GLY A 184 12.25 11.70 -8.74
N GLN A 185 13.14 11.13 -9.54
CA GLN A 185 13.03 11.04 -11.00
C GLN A 185 12.76 9.59 -11.47
N GLY A 186 12.48 8.67 -10.54
CA GLY A 186 12.18 7.27 -10.85
C GLY A 186 13.40 6.42 -11.20
N ARG A 187 14.63 6.92 -11.00
CA ARG A 187 15.85 6.13 -11.22
C ARG A 187 16.08 5.18 -10.06
N ILE A 188 16.41 3.93 -10.37
CA ILE A 188 16.77 2.93 -9.36
C ILE A 188 18.13 3.29 -8.76
N LEU A 189 18.13 3.64 -7.47
CA LEU A 189 19.32 3.87 -6.67
C LEU A 189 19.85 2.58 -6.05
N GLU A 190 18.96 1.64 -5.73
CA GLU A 190 19.32 0.47 -4.94
C GLU A 190 18.37 -0.71 -5.22
N ARG A 191 18.92 -1.93 -5.14
CA ARG A 191 18.19 -3.19 -5.20
C ARG A 191 18.60 -4.05 -4.02
N ARG A 192 17.63 -4.59 -3.27
CA ARG A 192 17.89 -5.51 -2.15
C ARG A 192 17.25 -6.86 -2.42
N HIS A 193 18.01 -7.91 -2.12
CA HIS A 193 17.63 -9.30 -2.33
C HIS A 193 17.32 -9.97 -1.01
N GLY A 194 16.42 -10.95 -1.04
CA GLY A 194 16.09 -11.76 0.11
C GLY A 194 17.19 -12.76 0.45
N ASN A 195 17.06 -13.43 1.60
CA ASN A 195 17.97 -14.48 2.05
C ASN A 195 17.53 -15.90 1.61
N GLY A 196 16.85 -16.01 0.47
CA GLY A 196 16.27 -17.26 -0.05
C GLY A 196 14.94 -17.69 0.60
N PHE A 197 14.69 -17.33 1.88
CA PHE A 197 13.41 -17.56 2.55
C PHE A 197 12.39 -16.45 2.27
N MET A 198 12.82 -15.19 2.33
CA MET A 198 11.98 -14.04 2.01
C MET A 198 12.04 -13.74 0.51
N GLN A 199 11.06 -14.24 -0.24
CA GLN A 199 10.99 -14.09 -1.70
C GLN A 199 9.93 -13.09 -2.18
N SER A 200 9.12 -12.56 -1.26
CA SER A 200 8.04 -11.63 -1.56
C SER A 200 7.86 -10.69 -0.39
N THR A 201 7.87 -9.39 -0.70
CA THR A 201 7.68 -8.30 0.24
C THR A 201 6.37 -7.61 -0.09
N SER A 202 5.56 -7.34 0.93
CA SER A 202 4.34 -6.54 0.78
C SER A 202 4.50 -5.12 1.32
N GLU A 203 5.46 -4.88 2.21
CA GLU A 203 5.69 -3.58 2.85
C GLU A 203 7.18 -3.35 3.06
N VAL A 204 7.62 -2.12 2.83
CA VAL A 204 8.98 -1.68 3.13
C VAL A 204 8.93 -0.29 3.73
N ASN A 205 9.66 -0.04 4.82
CA ASN A 205 9.71 1.28 5.43
C ASN A 205 11.10 1.54 6.04
N GLU A 206 11.65 2.72 5.78
CA GLU A 206 12.90 3.17 6.38
C GLU A 206 12.61 4.10 7.56
N ASN A 207 13.23 3.82 8.70
CA ASN A 207 13.15 4.70 9.85
C ASN A 207 14.51 4.74 10.56
N ARG A 208 15.09 5.93 10.71
CA ARG A 208 16.36 6.16 11.41
C ARG A 208 17.50 5.24 10.92
N GLY A 209 17.67 5.16 9.59
CA GLY A 209 18.71 4.35 8.94
C GLY A 209 18.53 2.83 9.09
N THR A 210 17.31 2.39 9.41
CA THR A 210 16.94 0.97 9.47
C THR A 210 15.80 0.72 8.52
N LEU A 211 15.98 -0.22 7.60
CA LEU A 211 14.95 -0.70 6.69
C LEU A 211 14.20 -1.84 7.34
N PHE A 212 12.88 -1.72 7.43
CA PHE A 212 11.96 -2.76 7.87
C PHE A 212 11.22 -3.33 6.68
N VAL A 213 11.12 -4.65 6.64
CA VAL A 213 10.53 -5.41 5.52
C VAL A 213 9.44 -6.32 6.07
N GLY A 214 8.23 -6.16 5.54
CA GLY A 214 7.06 -6.95 5.90
C GLY A 214 6.65 -7.87 4.75
N SER A 215 6.25 -9.11 5.09
CA SER A 215 5.73 -10.06 4.13
C SER A 215 4.49 -10.77 4.68
N VAL A 216 3.46 -10.89 3.85
CA VAL A 216 2.27 -11.71 4.17
C VAL A 216 2.62 -13.20 4.34
N GLY A 217 3.76 -13.64 3.80
CA GLY A 217 4.21 -15.04 3.88
C GLY A 217 5.08 -15.34 5.09
N MET A 218 5.59 -14.33 5.79
CA MET A 218 6.58 -14.53 6.85
C MET A 218 5.98 -14.28 8.24
N PRO A 219 6.32 -15.10 9.25
CA PRO A 219 5.89 -14.91 10.63
C PRO A 219 6.78 -13.91 11.40
N TYR A 220 7.68 -13.20 10.72
CA TYR A 220 8.63 -12.27 11.30
C TYR A 220 8.77 -11.02 10.43
N VAL A 221 9.29 -9.95 11.04
CA VAL A 221 9.68 -8.72 10.35
C VAL A 221 11.16 -8.82 10.00
N GLY A 222 11.50 -8.56 8.74
CA GLY A 222 12.89 -8.41 8.30
C GLY A 222 13.41 -7.03 8.67
N SER A 223 14.69 -6.92 9.06
CA SER A 223 15.32 -5.61 9.23
C SER A 223 16.79 -5.62 8.79
N SER A 224 17.26 -4.48 8.29
CA SER A 224 18.66 -4.27 7.89
C SER A 224 19.03 -2.80 7.98
N ARG A 225 20.33 -2.48 8.07
CA ARG A 225 20.80 -1.08 7.99
C ARG A 225 20.73 -0.56 6.56
N VAL A 226 20.44 0.73 6.41
CA VAL A 226 20.52 1.47 5.15
C VAL A 226 21.86 2.16 5.04
#